data_AF-A0A816YVR7-F1
#
_entry.id   AF-A0A816YVR7-F1
#
_cell.length_a   1.000
_cell.length_b   1.000
_cell.length_c   1.000
_cell.angle_alpha   90.00
_cell.angle_beta   90.00
_cell.angle_gamma   90.00
#
_symmetry.space_group_name_H-M   'P 1'
#
loop_
_entity.id
_entity.type
_entity.pdbx_description
1 polymer ?
#
loop_
_entity_poly.entity_id
_entity_poly.type
_entity_poly.pdbx_seq_one_letter_code
_entity_poly.pdbx_strand_id
1 'polypeptide(L)'
;MVITNLNTILNSLTEFYSNRTFEDSLLIEELAHAVSSPSMIPIDPLDAIDKSFLTPTLNRLSIVRSHISLLIQLCKMTQSEVRSILISVWGAEIGIRVLKNLNKLCLTLIWESSILLSLCSSDTNIIDQQINKNYLLKLFPVINDLTTNEITRTFDIDEIMSMDTSDFTKLKLSLNIQQRIKTIKPLLCVSSKLGQALSELYDLLVKQCSTSQLRHVRRFDQPSTPYVPTAAAKLVASTLTEVLRDGFLFQLPANVNLTEDQIEKFRLKFFVCTIG
;
A
#
# COMPACT_ATOMS: atom_id res chain seq x y z
N MET A 1 -2.24 9.68 21.42
CA MET A 1 -3.52 9.97 20.72
C MET A 1 -3.48 9.59 19.24
N VAL A 2 -2.48 10.02 18.45
CA VAL A 2 -2.44 9.69 17.00
C VAL A 2 -2.24 8.18 16.76
N ILE A 3 -1.24 7.56 17.40
CA ILE A 3 -0.94 6.12 17.23
C ILE A 3 -2.07 5.23 17.78
N THR A 4 -2.75 5.65 18.85
CA THR A 4 -3.90 4.93 19.41
C THR A 4 -5.09 4.97 18.45
N ASN A 5 -5.37 6.11 17.81
CA ASN A 5 -6.42 6.22 16.81
C ASN A 5 -6.07 5.40 15.55
N LEU A 6 -4.81 5.47 15.10
CA LEU A 6 -4.32 4.62 14.01
C LEU A 6 -4.52 3.14 14.32
N ASN A 7 -4.22 2.70 15.54
CA ASN A 7 -4.46 1.32 15.98
C ASN A 7 -5.95 0.93 15.89
N THR A 8 -6.88 1.81 16.30
CA THR A 8 -8.32 1.52 16.19
C THR A 8 -8.77 1.38 14.73
N ILE A 9 -8.27 2.22 13.83
CA ILE A 9 -8.59 2.14 12.40
C ILE A 9 -7.98 0.88 11.80
N LEU A 10 -6.72 0.54 12.13
CA LEU A 10 -6.09 -0.69 11.67
C LEU A 10 -6.80 -1.94 12.17
N ASN A 11 -7.37 -1.93 13.38
CA ASN A 11 -8.18 -3.04 13.88
C ASN A 11 -9.48 -3.21 13.06
N SER A 12 -10.05 -2.12 12.55
CA SER A 12 -11.20 -2.20 11.62
C SER A 12 -10.83 -2.67 10.21
N LEU A 13 -9.53 -2.72 9.90
CA LEU A 13 -8.98 -3.22 8.64
C LEU A 13 -8.35 -4.61 8.78
N THR A 14 -8.45 -5.25 9.95
CA THR A 14 -7.78 -6.54 10.20
C THR A 14 -8.21 -7.61 9.21
N GLU A 15 -9.48 -7.64 8.81
CA GLU A 15 -9.98 -8.55 7.76
C GLU A 15 -9.27 -8.35 6.42
N PHE A 16 -8.94 -7.09 6.06
CA PHE A 16 -8.30 -6.75 4.80
C PHE A 16 -6.86 -7.27 4.68
N TYR A 17 -6.11 -7.34 5.77
CA TYR A 17 -4.68 -7.70 5.75
C TYR A 17 -4.31 -8.98 6.53
N SER A 18 -5.23 -9.61 7.28
CA SER A 18 -4.91 -10.78 8.14
C SER A 18 -5.39 -12.12 7.60
N ASN A 19 -6.46 -12.16 6.79
CA ASN A 19 -7.08 -13.40 6.31
C ASN A 19 -6.86 -13.64 4.81
N ARG A 20 -5.82 -13.07 4.20
CA ARG A 20 -5.68 -13.16 2.74
C ARG A 20 -5.20 -14.52 2.27
N THR A 21 -6.02 -15.13 1.43
CA THR A 21 -5.66 -16.26 0.57
C THR A 21 -4.90 -15.83 -0.69
N PHE A 22 -4.68 -14.53 -0.93
CA PHE A 22 -4.06 -13.97 -2.16
C PHE A 22 -4.69 -14.50 -3.46
N GLU A 23 -5.96 -14.91 -3.39
CA GLU A 23 -6.70 -15.38 -4.57
C GLU A 23 -7.23 -14.20 -5.39
N ASP A 24 -7.78 -13.17 -4.74
CA ASP A 24 -8.48 -12.05 -5.39
C ASP A 24 -8.05 -10.65 -4.86
N SER A 25 -8.51 -9.60 -5.55
CA SER A 25 -8.42 -8.20 -5.09
C SER A 25 -9.68 -7.81 -4.32
N LEU A 26 -9.51 -7.52 -3.03
CA LEU A 26 -10.59 -7.08 -2.13
C LEU A 26 -11.09 -5.68 -2.50
N LEU A 27 -10.22 -4.84 -3.05
CA LEU A 27 -10.59 -3.49 -3.49
C LEU A 27 -11.51 -3.53 -4.71
N ILE A 28 -11.26 -4.46 -5.63
CA ILE A 28 -12.10 -4.67 -6.81
C ILE A 28 -13.41 -5.34 -6.42
N GLU A 29 -13.37 -6.31 -5.52
CA GLU A 29 -14.56 -6.95 -4.97
C GLU A 29 -15.49 -5.93 -4.31
N GLU A 30 -14.97 -5.09 -3.42
CA GLU A 30 -15.73 -4.02 -2.75
C GLU A 30 -16.37 -3.07 -3.79
N LEU A 31 -15.60 -2.65 -4.80
CA LEU A 31 -16.12 -1.78 -5.86
C LEU A 31 -17.19 -2.48 -6.72
N ALA A 32 -16.98 -3.75 -7.07
CA ALA A 32 -17.95 -4.51 -7.86
C ALA A 32 -19.27 -4.72 -7.12
N HIS A 33 -19.22 -4.91 -5.79
CA HIS A 33 -20.40 -4.97 -4.93
C HIS A 33 -21.09 -3.60 -4.81
N ALA A 34 -20.33 -2.51 -4.69
CA ALA A 34 -20.88 -1.16 -4.65
C ALA A 34 -21.66 -0.80 -5.92
N VAL A 35 -21.14 -1.18 -7.08
CA VAL A 35 -21.77 -0.93 -8.40
C VAL A 35 -22.99 -1.82 -8.64
N SER A 36 -23.01 -3.03 -8.08
CA SER A 36 -24.08 -4.03 -8.31
C SER A 36 -25.14 -4.09 -7.20
N SER A 37 -25.16 -3.14 -6.27
CA SER A 37 -26.03 -3.21 -5.10
C SER A 37 -27.52 -3.19 -5.53
N PRO A 38 -28.33 -4.21 -5.17
CA PRO A 38 -29.69 -4.42 -5.69
C PRO A 38 -30.71 -3.36 -5.26
N SER A 39 -30.35 -2.39 -4.40
CA SER A 39 -31.25 -1.37 -3.86
C SER A 39 -31.07 0.02 -4.47
N MET A 40 -30.24 0.22 -5.50
CA MET A 40 -30.04 1.52 -6.16
C MET A 40 -29.87 1.42 -7.67
N ILE A 41 -30.15 2.53 -8.36
CA ILE A 41 -29.84 2.79 -9.78
C ILE A 41 -28.37 2.42 -10.03
N PRO A 42 -28.00 1.84 -11.19
CA PRO A 42 -26.60 1.56 -11.53
C PRO A 42 -25.74 2.82 -11.31
N ILE A 43 -24.80 2.75 -10.38
CA ILE A 43 -23.92 3.86 -10.01
C ILE A 43 -22.63 3.72 -10.83
N ASP A 44 -22.15 4.82 -11.43
CA ASP A 44 -20.83 4.83 -12.06
C ASP A 44 -19.77 4.43 -11.02
N PRO A 45 -18.83 3.51 -11.32
CA PRO A 45 -17.74 3.15 -10.42
C PRO A 45 -17.01 4.35 -9.79
N LEU A 46 -16.89 5.47 -10.51
CA LEU A 46 -16.27 6.70 -9.99
C LEU A 46 -17.11 7.35 -8.87
N ASP A 47 -18.43 7.40 -9.04
CA ASP A 47 -19.35 7.94 -8.03
C ASP A 47 -19.47 7.05 -6.78
N ALA A 48 -19.22 5.74 -6.95
CA ALA A 48 -19.19 4.79 -5.84
C ALA A 48 -17.96 5.00 -4.92
N ILE A 49 -16.83 5.42 -5.51
CA ILE A 49 -15.58 5.70 -4.78
C ILE A 49 -15.73 6.93 -3.88
N ASP A 50 -16.48 7.95 -4.33
CA ASP A 50 -16.72 9.16 -3.55
C ASP A 50 -17.67 8.92 -2.35
N LYS A 51 -18.40 7.81 -2.36
CA LYS A 51 -19.36 7.43 -1.31
C LYS A 51 -18.70 6.50 -0.29
N SER A 52 -18.29 7.08 0.84
CA SER A 52 -17.65 6.35 1.94
C SER A 52 -18.41 5.14 2.50
N PHE A 53 -19.74 5.08 2.35
CA PHE A 53 -20.56 3.95 2.77
C PHE A 53 -20.57 2.79 1.77
N LEU A 54 -20.24 3.06 0.50
CA LEU A 54 -20.15 2.05 -0.56
C LEU A 54 -18.75 1.44 -0.66
N THR A 55 -17.73 2.21 -0.33
CA THR A 55 -16.32 1.78 -0.36
C THR A 55 -15.64 1.98 1.01
N PRO A 56 -16.14 1.31 2.07
CA PRO A 56 -15.65 1.53 3.43
C PRO A 56 -14.17 1.19 3.62
N THR A 57 -13.65 0.16 2.95
CA THR A 57 -12.24 -0.25 3.02
C THR A 57 -11.35 0.79 2.36
N LEU A 58 -11.70 1.23 1.15
CA LEU A 58 -10.96 2.30 0.45
C LEU A 58 -10.92 3.62 1.25
N ASN A 59 -12.05 4.01 1.84
CA ASN A 59 -12.10 5.22 2.65
C ASN A 59 -11.25 5.08 3.93
N ARG A 60 -11.29 3.92 4.60
CA ARG A 60 -10.42 3.64 5.76
C ARG A 60 -8.94 3.69 5.38
N LEU A 61 -8.53 3.16 4.21
CA LEU A 61 -7.15 3.29 3.72
C LEU A 61 -6.74 4.75 3.53
N SER A 62 -7.66 5.58 3.02
CA SER A 62 -7.44 7.03 2.88
C SER A 62 -7.26 7.73 4.24
N ILE A 63 -8.04 7.33 5.26
CA ILE A 63 -7.89 7.81 6.64
C ILE A 63 -6.57 7.34 7.26
N VAL A 64 -6.17 6.08 7.03
CA VAL A 64 -4.85 5.57 7.48
C VAL A 64 -3.72 6.40 6.86
N ARG A 65 -3.82 6.72 5.57
CA ARG A 65 -2.84 7.56 4.88
C ARG A 65 -2.70 8.94 5.50
N SER A 66 -3.81 9.60 5.84
CA SER A 66 -3.75 10.93 6.47
C SER A 66 -3.09 10.88 7.85
N HIS A 67 -3.34 9.82 8.64
CA HIS A 67 -2.67 9.61 9.92
C HIS A 67 -1.17 9.35 9.77
N ILE A 68 -0.78 8.52 8.80
CA ILE A 68 0.64 8.27 8.50
C ILE A 68 1.32 9.55 8.04
N SER A 69 0.68 10.34 7.17
CA SER A 69 1.22 11.62 6.74
C SER A 69 1.46 12.57 7.91
N LEU A 70 0.54 12.61 8.88
CA LEU A 70 0.71 13.40 10.10
C LEU A 70 1.89 12.88 10.94
N LEU A 71 2.03 11.56 11.08
CA LEU A 71 3.16 10.93 11.78
C LEU A 71 4.51 11.22 11.11
N ILE A 72 4.56 11.23 9.78
CA ILE A 72 5.74 11.63 9.00
C ILE A 72 6.10 13.09 9.30
N GLN A 73 5.12 14.00 9.27
CA GLN A 73 5.38 15.41 9.59
C GLN A 73 5.88 15.56 11.03
N LEU A 74 5.33 14.82 11.99
CA LEU A 74 5.86 14.78 13.35
C LEU A 74 7.31 14.31 13.37
N CYS A 75 7.64 13.20 12.70
CA CYS A 75 9.02 12.69 12.61
C CYS A 75 9.99 13.74 12.04
N LYS A 76 9.56 14.52 11.04
CA LYS A 76 10.37 15.57 10.39
C LYS A 76 10.55 16.83 11.25
N MET A 77 9.52 17.23 12.01
CA MET A 77 9.52 18.48 12.79
C MET A 77 10.22 18.36 14.16
N THR A 78 10.52 17.14 14.62
CA THR A 78 10.99 16.92 16.00
C THR A 78 12.41 17.45 16.30
N GLN A 79 12.52 18.27 17.35
CA GLN A 79 13.78 18.50 18.06
C GLN A 79 14.20 17.25 18.86
N SER A 80 15.44 17.20 19.36
CA SER A 80 16.04 15.99 19.96
C SER A 80 15.22 15.34 21.08
N GLU A 81 14.60 16.13 21.96
CA GLU A 81 13.76 15.63 23.07
C GLU A 81 12.46 15.01 22.57
N VAL A 82 11.78 15.67 21.62
CA VAL A 82 10.53 15.17 21.04
C VAL A 82 10.77 13.89 20.24
N ARG A 83 11.93 13.78 19.56
CA ARG A 83 12.38 12.55 18.90
C ARG A 83 12.53 11.38 19.88
N SER A 84 13.09 11.64 21.06
CA SER A 84 13.22 10.62 22.12
C SER A 84 11.86 10.12 22.58
N ILE A 85 10.92 11.04 22.79
CA ILE A 85 9.53 10.72 23.15
C ILE A 85 8.87 9.92 22.02
N LEU A 86 9.02 10.34 20.77
CA LEU A 86 8.43 9.68 19.62
C LEU A 86 8.90 8.23 19.49
N ILE A 87 10.21 7.98 19.59
CA ILE A 87 10.79 6.62 19.60
C ILE A 87 10.25 5.82 20.79
N SER A 88 10.11 6.44 21.97
CA SER A 88 9.53 5.79 23.14
C SER A 88 8.08 5.35 22.89
N VAL A 89 7.26 6.20 22.26
CA VAL A 89 5.87 5.86 21.92
C VAL A 89 5.81 4.74 20.86
N TRP A 90 6.68 4.77 19.85
CA TRP A 90 6.76 3.68 18.87
C TRP A 90 7.29 2.37 19.48
N GLY A 91 8.20 2.45 20.45
CA GLY A 91 8.74 1.31 21.19
C GLY A 91 7.80 0.75 22.26
N ALA A 92 6.70 1.45 22.57
CA ALA A 92 5.65 0.94 23.45
C ALA A 92 4.83 -0.16 22.75
N GLU A 93 4.14 -1.00 23.53
CA GLU A 93 3.39 -2.16 23.05
C GLU A 93 2.43 -1.82 21.88
N ILE A 94 1.68 -0.71 22.02
CA ILE A 94 0.74 -0.24 21.00
C ILE A 94 1.49 0.19 19.73
N GLY A 95 2.63 0.88 19.86
CA GLY A 95 3.45 1.30 18.73
C GLY A 95 3.99 0.10 17.94
N ILE A 96 4.52 -0.90 18.65
CA ILE A 96 4.99 -2.15 18.03
C ILE A 96 3.85 -2.90 17.34
N ARG A 97 2.67 -2.99 17.98
CA ARG A 97 1.48 -3.61 17.38
C ARG A 97 1.05 -2.90 16.10
N VAL A 98 1.03 -1.57 16.11
CA VAL A 98 0.73 -0.75 14.93
C VAL A 98 1.75 -1.03 13.82
N LEU A 99 3.05 -1.04 14.11
CA LEU A 99 4.08 -1.35 13.11
C LEU A 99 3.88 -2.73 12.47
N LYS A 100 3.54 -3.76 13.26
CA LYS A 100 3.24 -5.10 12.75
C LYS A 100 2.02 -5.13 11.84
N ASN A 101 0.96 -4.39 12.19
CA ASN A 101 -0.23 -4.28 11.34
C ASN A 101 0.03 -3.46 10.07
N LEU A 102 0.84 -2.40 10.16
CA LEU A 102 1.28 -1.62 8.99
C LEU A 102 2.14 -2.45 8.04
N ASN A 103 2.94 -3.40 8.54
CA ASN A 103 3.68 -4.35 7.71
C ASN A 103 2.74 -5.24 6.89
N LYS A 104 1.80 -5.90 7.56
CA LYS A 104 0.78 -6.74 6.89
C LYS A 104 -0.01 -5.94 5.85
N LEU A 105 -0.34 -4.70 6.19
CA LEU A 105 -0.99 -3.77 5.27
C LEU A 105 -0.08 -3.44 4.07
N CYS A 106 1.20 -3.17 4.28
CA CYS A 106 2.16 -2.87 3.21
C CYS A 106 2.25 -4.03 2.20
N LEU A 107 2.44 -5.27 2.68
CA LEU A 107 2.42 -6.47 1.85
C LEU A 107 1.13 -6.58 1.03
N THR A 108 0.00 -6.32 1.70
CA THR A 108 -1.31 -6.32 1.08
C THR A 108 -1.46 -5.26 -0.01
N LEU A 109 -0.95 -4.04 0.20
CA LEU A 109 -1.04 -2.95 -0.77
C LEU A 109 -0.18 -3.20 -2.01
N ILE A 110 1.00 -3.80 -1.84
CA ILE A 110 1.87 -4.17 -2.96
C ILE A 110 1.20 -5.25 -3.82
N TRP A 111 0.53 -6.19 -3.17
CA TRP A 111 -0.30 -7.19 -3.83
C TRP A 111 -1.45 -6.57 -4.61
N GLU A 112 -2.27 -5.77 -3.95
CA GLU A 112 -3.39 -5.05 -4.57
C GLU A 112 -2.95 -4.20 -5.76
N SER A 113 -1.86 -3.43 -5.61
CA SER A 113 -1.35 -2.58 -6.68
C SER A 113 -0.83 -3.41 -7.86
N SER A 114 -0.25 -4.59 -7.61
CA SER A 114 0.21 -5.50 -8.66
C SER A 114 -0.96 -6.08 -9.45
N ILE A 115 -2.05 -6.48 -8.78
CA ILE A 115 -3.28 -6.92 -9.45
C ILE A 115 -3.89 -5.79 -10.26
N LEU A 116 -4.04 -4.61 -9.67
CA LEU A 116 -4.65 -3.45 -10.34
C LEU A 116 -3.83 -3.00 -11.57
N LEU A 117 -2.49 -3.06 -11.51
CA LEU A 117 -1.63 -2.79 -12.68
C LEU A 117 -1.78 -3.84 -13.77
N SER A 118 -1.91 -5.11 -13.39
CA SER A 118 -2.16 -6.18 -14.36
C SER A 118 -3.45 -5.91 -15.13
N LEU A 119 -4.49 -5.41 -14.47
CA LEU A 119 -5.73 -5.02 -15.14
C LEU A 119 -5.61 -3.83 -16.08
N CYS A 120 -4.61 -2.98 -15.92
CA CYS A 120 -4.35 -1.91 -16.87
C CYS A 120 -3.49 -2.40 -18.04
N SER A 121 -2.75 -3.49 -17.86
CA SER A 121 -1.80 -4.03 -18.84
C SER A 121 -2.41 -5.17 -19.66
N SER A 122 -1.89 -5.39 -20.87
CA SER A 122 -2.35 -6.47 -21.75
C SER A 122 -1.77 -7.85 -21.41
N ASP A 123 -0.84 -7.93 -20.44
CA ASP A 123 -0.24 -9.17 -19.98
C ASP A 123 -1.21 -9.92 -19.06
N THR A 124 -2.05 -10.78 -19.65
CA THR A 124 -3.11 -11.51 -18.94
C THR A 124 -2.62 -12.66 -18.07
N ASN A 125 -1.31 -12.94 -18.03
CA ASN A 125 -0.75 -14.09 -17.30
C ASN A 125 -1.05 -14.10 -15.79
N ILE A 126 -1.22 -12.93 -15.16
CA ILE A 126 -1.63 -12.82 -13.74
C ILE A 126 -3.16 -12.77 -13.61
N ILE A 127 -3.83 -12.12 -14.55
CA ILE A 127 -5.28 -11.84 -14.55
C ILE A 127 -6.10 -13.12 -14.74
N ASP A 128 -5.69 -14.00 -15.64
CA ASP A 128 -6.51 -15.15 -16.07
C ASP A 128 -6.67 -16.22 -14.99
N GLN A 129 -5.80 -16.23 -13.98
CA GLN A 129 -5.79 -17.25 -12.93
C GLN A 129 -6.29 -16.78 -11.56
N GLN A 130 -6.30 -15.47 -11.30
CA GLN A 130 -6.52 -14.95 -9.94
C GLN A 130 -7.83 -14.18 -9.81
N ILE A 131 -8.15 -13.30 -10.77
CA ILE A 131 -9.29 -12.41 -10.60
C ILE A 131 -10.60 -13.11 -10.97
N ASN A 132 -11.56 -13.10 -10.04
CA ASN A 132 -12.90 -13.59 -10.31
C ASN A 132 -13.56 -12.78 -11.45
N LYS A 133 -13.70 -13.44 -12.61
CA LYS A 133 -14.25 -12.86 -13.85
C LYS A 133 -15.63 -12.23 -13.65
N ASN A 134 -16.40 -12.69 -12.66
CA ASN A 134 -17.71 -12.11 -12.34
C ASN A 134 -17.61 -10.66 -11.82
N TYR A 135 -16.55 -10.30 -11.10
CA TYR A 135 -16.33 -8.92 -10.66
C TYR A 135 -15.93 -8.02 -11.84
N LEU A 136 -15.13 -8.55 -12.77
CA LEU A 136 -14.73 -7.82 -13.97
C LEU A 136 -15.92 -7.56 -14.90
N LEU A 137 -16.80 -8.56 -15.11
CA LEU A 137 -18.01 -8.39 -15.91
C LEU A 137 -18.96 -7.35 -15.30
N LYS A 138 -19.01 -7.23 -13.97
CA LYS A 138 -19.81 -6.21 -13.28
C LYS A 138 -19.25 -4.80 -13.46
N LEU A 139 -17.94 -4.65 -13.35
CA LEU A 139 -17.27 -3.36 -13.49
C LEU A 139 -17.15 -2.92 -14.95
N PHE A 140 -17.06 -3.88 -15.86
CA PHE A 140 -16.79 -3.65 -17.26
C PHE A 140 -17.67 -4.55 -18.16
N PRO A 141 -18.98 -4.25 -18.27
CA PRO A 141 -19.93 -5.10 -18.98
C PRO A 141 -19.72 -5.16 -20.50
N VAL A 142 -18.93 -4.25 -21.09
CA VAL A 142 -18.63 -4.20 -22.53
C VAL A 142 -17.47 -5.16 -22.91
N ILE A 143 -16.81 -5.79 -21.94
CA ILE A 143 -15.61 -6.63 -22.15
C ILE A 143 -15.99 -8.09 -22.47
N ASN A 144 -16.68 -8.34 -23.58
CA ASN A 144 -16.74 -9.69 -24.16
C ASN A 144 -15.69 -9.93 -25.26
N ASP A 145 -15.02 -8.87 -25.76
CA ASP A 145 -13.98 -8.99 -26.79
C ASP A 145 -12.57 -8.93 -26.16
N LEU A 146 -12.21 -9.93 -25.34
CA LEU A 146 -10.82 -10.16 -24.94
C LEU A 146 -9.98 -10.81 -26.06
N THR A 147 -10.53 -10.97 -27.25
CA THR A 147 -9.85 -11.60 -28.37
C THR A 147 -9.29 -10.57 -29.35
N THR A 148 -7.97 -10.53 -29.37
CA THR A 148 -7.07 -10.30 -30.52
C THR A 148 -6.71 -8.86 -30.92
N ASN A 149 -5.39 -8.60 -30.82
CA ASN A 149 -4.59 -7.60 -31.55
C ASN A 149 -4.36 -6.21 -30.93
N GLU A 150 -4.40 -6.07 -29.60
CA GLU A 150 -3.91 -4.84 -28.96
C GLU A 150 -2.42 -4.93 -28.62
N ILE A 151 -1.70 -3.83 -28.86
CA ILE A 151 -0.26 -3.69 -28.58
C ILE A 151 -0.03 -4.08 -27.12
N THR A 152 0.80 -5.10 -26.88
CA THR A 152 1.28 -5.48 -25.55
C THR A 152 2.02 -4.29 -24.95
N ARG A 153 1.35 -3.58 -24.04
CA ARG A 153 1.95 -2.52 -23.24
C ARG A 153 1.78 -2.87 -21.78
N THR A 154 2.91 -2.85 -21.09
CA THR A 154 3.02 -2.87 -19.64
C THR A 154 2.97 -1.44 -19.14
N PHE A 155 2.03 -1.15 -18.25
CA PHE A 155 1.95 0.16 -17.60
C PHE A 155 2.65 0.12 -16.25
N ASP A 156 3.37 1.20 -15.95
CA ASP A 156 3.88 1.46 -14.61
C ASP A 156 2.91 2.33 -13.81
N ILE A 157 3.03 2.29 -12.48
CA ILE A 157 2.15 3.07 -11.58
C ILE A 157 2.24 4.56 -11.91
N ASP A 158 3.45 5.08 -12.08
CA ASP A 158 3.69 6.51 -12.31
C ASP A 158 3.10 6.98 -13.65
N GLU A 159 3.16 6.12 -14.67
CA GLU A 159 2.55 6.38 -15.97
C GLU A 159 1.03 6.54 -15.81
N ILE A 160 0.36 5.57 -15.17
CA ILE A 160 -1.10 5.62 -14.95
C ILE A 160 -1.50 6.82 -14.08
N MET A 161 -0.72 7.12 -13.03
CA MET A 161 -1.01 8.23 -12.13
C MET A 161 -0.91 9.58 -12.84
N SER A 162 0.07 9.75 -13.73
CA SER A 162 0.31 10.98 -14.51
C SER A 162 -0.61 11.14 -15.72
N MET A 163 -1.28 10.07 -16.14
CA MET A 163 -2.07 10.00 -17.37
C MET A 163 -3.34 10.85 -17.32
N ASP A 164 -3.50 11.80 -18.24
CA ASP A 164 -4.74 12.55 -18.41
C ASP A 164 -5.63 11.94 -19.51
N THR A 165 -6.89 12.35 -19.55
CA THR A 165 -7.86 11.87 -20.56
C THR A 165 -7.39 12.12 -22.00
N SER A 166 -6.56 13.14 -22.21
CA SER A 166 -5.97 13.50 -23.50
C SER A 166 -4.79 12.62 -23.92
N ASP A 167 -4.16 11.90 -22.99
CA ASP A 167 -3.02 11.03 -23.29
C ASP A 167 -3.45 9.65 -23.78
N PHE A 168 -4.66 9.22 -23.39
CA PHE A 168 -5.30 8.02 -23.91
C PHE A 168 -5.40 8.01 -25.45
N THR A 169 -5.72 9.16 -26.04
CA THR A 169 -5.84 9.31 -27.50
C THR A 169 -4.46 9.37 -28.17
N LYS A 170 -3.46 9.97 -27.53
CA LYS A 170 -2.06 9.99 -28.01
C LYS A 170 -1.45 8.59 -28.04
N LEU A 171 -1.71 7.79 -27.00
CA LEU A 171 -1.17 6.44 -26.87
C LEU A 171 -1.93 5.42 -27.73
N LYS A 172 -2.99 5.81 -28.45
CA LYS A 172 -3.83 4.90 -29.26
C LYS A 172 -4.32 3.69 -28.44
N LEU A 173 -4.65 3.90 -27.18
CA LEU A 173 -5.21 2.84 -26.34
C LEU A 173 -6.64 2.55 -26.76
N SER A 174 -7.04 1.29 -26.66
CA SER A 174 -8.42 0.90 -26.91
C SER A 174 -9.37 1.53 -25.91
N LEU A 175 -10.62 1.73 -26.33
CA LEU A 175 -11.67 2.28 -25.47
C LEU A 175 -11.84 1.46 -24.18
N ASN A 176 -11.64 0.14 -24.28
CA ASN A 176 -11.73 -0.80 -23.16
C ASN A 176 -10.61 -0.57 -22.13
N ILE A 177 -9.35 -0.47 -22.57
CA ILE A 177 -8.22 -0.18 -21.66
C ILE A 177 -8.39 1.21 -21.04
N GLN A 178 -8.86 2.20 -21.80
CA GLN A 178 -9.10 3.55 -21.29
C GLN A 178 -10.15 3.57 -20.17
N GLN A 179 -11.26 2.84 -20.33
CA GLN A 179 -12.29 2.72 -19.30
C GLN A 179 -11.75 2.02 -18.05
N ARG A 180 -11.00 0.93 -18.21
CA ARG A 180 -10.35 0.22 -17.10
C ARG A 180 -9.40 1.14 -16.33
N ILE A 181 -8.53 1.86 -17.03
CA ILE A 181 -7.60 2.80 -16.40
C ILE A 181 -8.37 3.88 -15.63
N LYS A 182 -9.44 4.47 -16.19
CA LYS A 182 -10.24 5.50 -15.50
C LYS A 182 -10.83 4.99 -14.18
N THR A 183 -11.38 3.77 -14.18
CA THR A 183 -11.98 3.17 -12.97
C THR A 183 -10.94 2.72 -11.95
N ILE A 184 -9.80 2.21 -12.40
CA ILE A 184 -8.75 1.64 -11.54
C ILE A 184 -7.81 2.73 -10.97
N LYS A 185 -7.62 3.84 -11.68
CA LYS A 185 -6.69 4.92 -11.30
C LYS A 185 -6.92 5.44 -9.86
N PRO A 186 -8.15 5.68 -9.38
CA PRO A 186 -8.36 6.12 -8.00
C PRO A 186 -7.95 5.06 -6.96
N LEU A 187 -8.21 3.78 -7.22
CA LEU A 187 -7.82 2.66 -6.35
C LEU A 187 -6.30 2.55 -6.26
N LEU A 188 -5.62 2.57 -7.42
CA LEU A 188 -4.15 2.59 -7.51
C LEU A 188 -3.57 3.82 -6.81
N CYS A 189 -4.20 5.00 -6.94
CA CYS A 189 -3.75 6.23 -6.30
C CYS A 189 -3.77 6.13 -4.77
N VAL A 190 -4.83 5.57 -4.18
CA VAL A 190 -4.90 5.37 -2.72
C VAL A 190 -3.87 4.34 -2.27
N SER A 191 -3.81 3.19 -2.95
CA SER A 191 -2.91 2.09 -2.59
C SER A 191 -1.43 2.46 -2.69
N SER A 192 -1.01 3.01 -3.85
CA SER A 192 0.38 3.39 -4.11
C SER A 192 0.86 4.51 -3.19
N LYS A 193 0.08 5.61 -3.05
CA LYS A 193 0.46 6.73 -2.17
C LYS A 193 0.52 6.32 -0.70
N LEU A 194 -0.31 5.36 -0.28
CA LEU A 194 -0.22 4.80 1.06
C LEU A 194 1.05 3.96 1.23
N GLY A 195 1.39 3.12 0.25
CA GLY A 195 2.67 2.38 0.23
C GLY A 195 3.89 3.29 0.31
N GLN A 196 3.91 4.37 -0.47
CA GLN A 196 4.99 5.37 -0.44
C GLN A 196 5.09 6.07 0.93
N ALA A 197 3.96 6.47 1.52
CA ALA A 197 3.94 7.07 2.85
C ALA A 197 4.44 6.10 3.93
N LEU A 198 4.14 4.79 3.80
CA LEU A 198 4.67 3.78 4.71
C LEU A 198 6.19 3.65 4.60
N SER A 199 6.73 3.61 3.38
CA SER A 199 8.17 3.59 3.13
C SER A 199 8.88 4.77 3.79
N GLU A 200 8.35 5.98 3.56
CA GLU A 200 8.88 7.20 4.17
C GLU A 200 8.81 7.18 5.70
N LEU A 201 7.70 6.67 6.27
CA LEU A 201 7.59 6.51 7.71
C LEU A 201 8.64 5.53 8.25
N TYR A 202 8.84 4.38 7.61
CA TYR A 202 9.83 3.38 8.02
C TYR A 202 11.25 3.94 7.96
N ASP A 203 11.63 4.59 6.86
CA ASP A 203 12.94 5.24 6.71
C ASP A 203 13.17 6.30 7.81
N LEU A 204 12.17 7.14 8.08
CA LEU A 204 12.24 8.10 9.17
C LEU A 204 12.42 7.40 10.53
N LEU A 205 11.67 6.34 10.82
CA LEU A 205 11.82 5.60 12.09
C LEU A 205 13.21 4.97 12.24
N VAL A 206 13.78 4.40 11.17
CA VAL A 206 15.16 3.87 11.16
C VAL A 206 16.17 4.99 11.44
N LYS A 207 16.04 6.13 10.76
CA LYS A 207 16.89 7.32 11.00
C LYS A 207 16.80 7.83 12.43
N GLN A 208 15.61 7.79 13.02
CA GLN A 208 15.38 8.26 14.38
C GLN A 208 16.01 7.30 15.39
N CYS A 209 15.97 5.98 15.14
CA CYS A 209 16.62 4.95 15.96
C CYS A 209 18.16 5.00 15.92
N SER A 210 18.75 5.53 14.84
CA SER A 210 20.21 5.55 14.60
C SER A 210 20.88 6.91 14.88
N THR A 211 20.11 7.97 15.08
CA THR A 211 20.67 9.32 15.26
C THR A 211 21.14 9.55 16.70
N SER A 212 22.46 9.67 16.89
CA SER A 212 23.05 10.16 18.14
C SER A 212 22.49 11.54 18.48
N GLN A 213 22.20 11.80 19.75
CA GLN A 213 21.67 13.09 20.21
C GLN A 213 22.69 14.25 20.18
N LEU A 214 23.84 14.07 19.50
CA LEU A 214 25.05 14.87 19.75
C LEU A 214 25.38 15.92 18.69
N ARG A 215 24.48 16.31 17.79
CA ARG A 215 24.80 17.40 16.84
C ARG A 215 24.69 18.82 17.42
N HIS A 216 24.54 18.99 18.73
CA HIS A 216 24.46 20.32 19.34
C HIS A 216 25.49 20.66 20.43
N VAL A 217 26.54 19.86 20.62
CA VAL A 217 27.69 20.27 21.44
C VAL A 217 28.95 20.30 20.60
N ARG A 218 29.04 21.27 19.68
CA ARG A 218 30.35 21.84 19.31
C ARG A 218 30.77 22.78 20.44
N ARG A 219 31.11 22.21 21.60
CA ARG A 219 32.05 22.85 22.53
C ARG A 219 33.32 22.02 22.49
N PHE A 220 34.43 22.71 22.31
CA PHE A 220 35.78 22.16 22.30
C PHE A 220 35.99 21.27 23.55
N ASP A 221 36.66 20.13 23.35
CA ASP A 221 37.16 19.16 24.35
C ASP A 221 36.16 18.29 25.15
N GLN A 222 35.46 17.37 24.48
CA GLN A 222 34.87 16.21 25.18
C GLN A 222 35.08 14.91 24.41
N PRO A 223 35.60 13.83 25.05
CA PRO A 223 35.82 12.56 24.37
C PRO A 223 34.50 11.93 23.92
N SER A 224 34.48 11.46 22.67
CA SER A 224 33.34 10.79 22.04
C SER A 224 32.91 9.55 22.84
N THR A 225 31.82 9.65 23.59
CA THR A 225 31.21 8.47 24.23
C THR A 225 30.52 7.62 23.15
N PRO A 226 30.68 6.28 23.19
CA PRO A 226 30.02 5.40 22.22
C PRO A 226 28.50 5.49 22.40
N TYR A 227 27.80 5.75 21.30
CA TYR A 227 26.34 5.83 21.29
C TYR A 227 25.72 4.47 21.62
N VAL A 228 24.98 4.40 22.74
CA VAL A 228 24.20 3.23 23.12
C VAL A 228 22.73 3.49 22.75
N PRO A 229 22.15 2.74 21.79
CA PRO A 229 20.74 2.91 21.42
C PRO A 229 19.81 2.53 22.58
N THR A 230 18.73 3.30 22.75
CA THR A 230 17.74 3.08 23.80
C THR A 230 17.00 1.75 23.62
N ALA A 231 16.45 1.18 24.69
CA ALA A 231 15.68 -0.06 24.61
C ALA A 231 14.49 0.06 23.63
N ALA A 232 13.79 1.20 23.64
CA ALA A 232 12.72 1.50 22.69
C ALA A 232 13.24 1.55 21.23
N ALA A 233 14.38 2.19 20.98
CA ALA A 233 14.99 2.21 19.64
C ALA A 233 15.37 0.80 19.16
N LYS A 234 15.90 -0.05 20.04
CA LYS A 234 16.22 -1.45 19.72
C LYS A 234 14.95 -2.25 19.38
N LEU A 235 13.86 -2.05 20.12
CA LEU A 235 12.58 -2.72 19.84
C LEU A 235 11.97 -2.29 18.50
N VAL A 236 11.97 -0.99 18.21
CA VAL A 236 11.50 -0.45 16.92
C VAL A 236 12.37 -0.99 15.78
N ALA A 237 13.70 -0.93 15.91
CA ALA A 237 14.61 -1.45 14.90
C ALA A 237 14.45 -2.97 14.68
N SER A 238 14.30 -3.75 15.76
CA SER A 238 14.02 -5.19 15.68
C SER A 238 12.71 -5.46 14.95
N THR A 239 11.66 -4.69 15.26
CA THR A 239 10.36 -4.83 14.60
C THR A 239 10.43 -4.46 13.12
N LEU A 240 11.14 -3.39 12.75
CA LEU A 240 11.37 -3.03 11.35
C LEU A 240 12.24 -4.07 10.62
N THR A 241 13.13 -4.76 11.32
CA THR A 241 13.86 -5.90 10.76
C THR A 241 12.95 -7.11 10.54
N GLU A 242 12.00 -7.36 11.45
CA GLU A 242 10.93 -8.36 11.24
C GLU A 242 10.08 -8.00 10.02
N VAL A 243 9.73 -6.73 9.83
CA VAL A 243 9.00 -6.26 8.63
C VAL A 243 9.70 -6.66 7.34
N LEU A 244 11.00 -6.40 7.23
CA LEU A 244 11.77 -6.78 6.05
C LEU A 244 11.84 -8.30 5.88
N ARG A 245 12.07 -9.02 7.00
CA ARG A 245 12.10 -10.48 6.99
C ARG A 245 10.79 -11.07 6.49
N ASP A 246 9.66 -10.56 6.95
CA ASP A 246 8.33 -11.05 6.57
C ASP A 246 8.07 -10.90 5.07
N GLY A 247 8.54 -9.82 4.46
CA GLY A 247 8.43 -9.65 3.01
C GLY A 247 9.36 -10.54 2.20
N PHE A 248 10.58 -10.81 2.68
CA PHE A 248 11.49 -11.78 2.05
C PHE A 248 11.01 -13.23 2.20
N LEU A 249 10.45 -13.55 3.36
CA LEU A 249 9.88 -14.87 3.66
C LEU A 249 8.42 -14.98 3.21
N PHE A 250 7.92 -14.02 2.43
CA PHE A 250 6.58 -14.08 1.88
C PHE A 250 6.37 -15.44 1.20
N GLN A 251 5.47 -16.23 1.78
CA GLN A 251 5.06 -17.54 1.31
C GLN A 251 3.60 -17.44 0.91
N LEU A 252 3.33 -17.88 -0.30
CA LEU A 252 1.99 -17.90 -0.85
C LEU A 252 1.21 -19.08 -0.24
N PRO A 253 -0.07 -18.90 0.11
CA PRO A 253 -0.90 -20.01 0.53
C PRO A 253 -1.06 -21.04 -0.62
N ALA A 254 -1.18 -22.32 -0.25
CA ALA A 254 -1.02 -23.48 -1.16
C ALA A 254 -2.04 -23.58 -2.31
N ASN A 255 -3.07 -22.73 -2.30
CA ASN A 255 -4.16 -22.64 -3.26
C ASN A 255 -3.88 -21.70 -4.44
N VAL A 256 -2.79 -20.94 -4.41
CA VAL A 256 -2.50 -19.94 -5.45
C VAL A 256 -1.42 -20.45 -6.40
N ASN A 257 -1.73 -20.50 -7.70
CA ASN A 257 -0.86 -20.99 -8.76
C ASN A 257 0.13 -19.92 -9.28
N LEU A 258 0.93 -19.29 -8.41
CA LEU A 258 2.03 -18.44 -8.91
C LEU A 258 3.28 -19.30 -9.19
N THR A 259 3.95 -19.00 -10.30
CA THR A 259 5.28 -19.55 -10.57
C THR A 259 6.32 -18.94 -9.62
N GLU A 260 7.42 -19.65 -9.38
CA GLU A 260 8.52 -19.20 -8.52
C GLU A 260 9.06 -17.81 -8.94
N ASP A 261 9.17 -17.56 -10.25
CA ASP A 261 9.55 -16.26 -10.83
C ASP A 261 8.62 -15.10 -10.42
N GLN A 262 7.31 -15.34 -10.29
CA GLN A 262 6.36 -14.31 -9.85
C GLN A 262 6.50 -13.98 -8.36
N ILE A 263 6.84 -14.98 -7.55
CA ILE A 263 7.09 -14.80 -6.12
C ILE A 263 8.37 -13.98 -5.92
N GLU A 264 9.43 -14.26 -6.69
CA GLU A 264 10.66 -13.49 -6.64
C GLU A 264 10.45 -12.03 -7.06
N LYS A 265 9.70 -11.79 -8.14
CA LYS A 265 9.29 -10.44 -8.58
C LYS A 265 8.49 -9.71 -7.50
N PHE A 266 7.59 -10.41 -6.81
CA PHE A 266 6.82 -9.84 -5.71
C PHE A 266 7.71 -9.44 -4.53
N ARG A 267 8.64 -10.32 -4.11
CA ARG A 267 9.62 -10.02 -3.06
C ARG A 267 10.50 -8.84 -3.41
N LEU A 268 10.95 -8.76 -4.67
CA LEU A 268 11.74 -7.64 -5.16
C LEU A 268 10.93 -6.33 -5.11
N LYS A 269 9.68 -6.33 -5.58
CA LYS A 269 8.77 -5.18 -5.47
C LYS A 269 8.58 -4.75 -4.02
N PHE A 270 8.36 -5.71 -3.11
CA PHE A 270 8.24 -5.40 -1.69
C PHE A 270 9.50 -4.73 -1.15
N PHE A 271 10.68 -5.26 -1.46
CA PHE A 271 11.94 -4.69 -1.03
C PHE A 271 12.12 -3.25 -1.50
N VAL A 272 11.94 -3.01 -2.81
CA VAL A 272 12.07 -1.68 -3.42
C VAL A 272 11.06 -0.70 -2.80
N CYS A 273 9.80 -1.10 -2.65
CA CYS A 273 8.78 -0.22 -2.07
C CYS A 273 9.00 0.07 -0.58
N THR A 274 9.57 -0.87 0.19
CA THR A 274 9.69 -0.74 1.65
C THR A 274 10.99 -0.05 2.09
N ILE A 275 12.06 -0.18 1.32
CA ILE A 275 13.39 0.38 1.67
C ILE A 275 13.71 1.65 0.86
N GLY A 276 13.18 1.80 -0.36
CA GLY A 276 13.53 2.91 -1.26
C GLY A 276 14.82 2.66 -1.99
#